data_AF-A0A2N6PUV7-F1
#
_entry.id   AF-A0A2N6PUV7-F1
#
_cell.length_a   1.000
_cell.length_b   1.000
_cell.length_c   1.000
_cell.angle_alpha   90.00
_cell.angle_beta   90.00
_cell.angle_gamma   90.00
#
_symmetry.space_group_name_H-M   'P 1'
#
loop_
_entity.id
_entity.type
_entity.pdbx_description
1 polymer ?
#
loop_
_entity_poly.entity_id
_entity_poly.type
_entity_poly.pdbx_seq_one_letter_code
_entity_poly.pdbx_strand_id
1 'polypeptide(L)'
;MALDMRMIDPHYEDHPDNKASHCAKIIAEYYQKYDAQKGTQFVFSDLGTYQPGDGWNVYSEIKRKLTEDYGIPPSEVRFIQECKTDKARKAVIDAMNAGTVRVLFGSTSMLGTGVNAQKRCVAIHHLDTPWVRHEVA
;
A
#
# COMPACT_ATOMS: atom_id res chain seq x y z
N MET A 1 -11.74 -4.80 14.70
CA MET A 1 -12.46 -4.96 13.42
C MET A 1 -11.45 -5.38 12.36
N ALA A 2 -11.72 -6.48 11.65
CA ALA A 2 -10.86 -7.01 10.59
C ALA A 2 -10.73 -6.02 9.43
N LEU A 3 -9.63 -6.09 8.66
CA LEU A 3 -9.44 -5.27 7.46
C LEU A 3 -10.42 -5.68 6.36
N ASP A 4 -10.72 -6.97 6.32
CA ASP A 4 -11.64 -7.63 5.41
C ASP A 4 -12.04 -8.97 6.07
N MET A 5 -13.31 -9.37 5.93
CA MET A 5 -13.81 -10.63 6.51
C MET A 5 -13.18 -11.86 5.86
N ARG A 6 -12.67 -11.74 4.63
CA ARG A 6 -11.91 -12.78 3.92
C ARG A 6 -10.59 -13.14 4.59
N MET A 7 -10.11 -12.32 5.53
CA MET A 7 -9.00 -12.68 6.42
C MET A 7 -9.35 -13.80 7.42
N ILE A 8 -10.64 -13.99 7.70
CA ILE A 8 -11.14 -15.01 8.64
C ILE A 8 -11.56 -16.26 7.86
N ASP A 9 -12.34 -16.08 6.80
CA ASP A 9 -12.74 -17.16 5.87
C ASP A 9 -12.76 -16.63 4.43
N PRO A 10 -11.97 -17.19 3.51
CA PRO A 10 -11.96 -16.81 2.11
C PRO A 10 -13.31 -16.92 1.38
N HIS A 11 -14.28 -17.68 1.92
CA HIS A 11 -15.62 -17.81 1.31
C HIS A 11 -16.52 -16.60 1.52
N TYR A 12 -16.14 -15.64 2.36
CA TYR A 12 -16.89 -14.40 2.50
C TYR A 12 -16.82 -13.55 1.22
N GLU A 13 -17.91 -12.86 0.93
CA GLU A 13 -17.98 -11.94 -0.21
C GLU A 13 -17.16 -10.66 0.03
N ASP A 14 -16.73 -10.04 -1.07
CA ASP A 14 -16.08 -8.73 -1.06
C ASP A 14 -17.08 -7.61 -0.74
N HIS A 15 -17.25 -7.33 0.56
CA HIS A 15 -18.18 -6.31 1.01
C HIS A 15 -17.68 -4.88 0.68
N PRO A 16 -18.48 -4.02 0.05
CA PRO A 16 -18.03 -2.67 -0.35
C PRO A 16 -17.61 -1.77 0.82
N ASP A 17 -18.19 -1.97 2.00
CA ASP A 17 -17.85 -1.22 3.23
C ASP A 17 -16.71 -1.84 4.07
N ASN A 18 -15.93 -2.78 3.51
CA ASN A 18 -14.72 -3.25 4.20
C ASN A 18 -13.59 -2.18 4.13
N LYS A 19 -12.60 -2.27 5.03
CA LYS A 19 -11.53 -1.25 5.10
C LYS A 19 -10.65 -1.25 3.86
N ALA A 20 -10.46 -2.40 3.22
CA ALA A 20 -9.68 -2.51 1.99
C ALA A 20 -10.32 -1.73 0.84
N SER A 21 -11.65 -1.84 0.66
CA SER A 21 -12.45 -1.11 -0.31
C SER A 21 -12.42 0.40 -0.05
N HIS A 22 -12.61 0.83 1.20
CA HIS A 22 -12.47 2.25 1.56
C HIS A 22 -11.06 2.78 1.30
N CYS A 23 -10.03 2.01 1.64
CA CYS A 23 -8.64 2.40 1.40
C CYS A 23 -8.36 2.55 -0.10
N ALA A 24 -8.79 1.58 -0.92
CA ALA A 24 -8.65 1.64 -2.38
C ALA A 24 -9.32 2.90 -2.95
N LYS A 25 -10.54 3.22 -2.49
CA LYS A 25 -11.25 4.43 -2.90
C LYS A 25 -10.46 5.70 -2.58
N ILE A 26 -9.99 5.85 -1.34
CA ILE A 26 -9.24 7.04 -0.91
C ILE A 26 -7.93 7.18 -1.69
N ILE A 27 -7.20 6.07 -1.89
CA ILE A 27 -5.96 6.06 -2.69
C ILE A 27 -6.24 6.54 -4.11
N ALA A 28 -7.32 6.08 -4.73
CA ALA A 28 -7.72 6.48 -6.07
C ALA A 28 -8.11 7.97 -6.16
N GLU A 29 -8.85 8.48 -5.16
CA GLU A 29 -9.19 9.91 -5.06
C GLU A 29 -7.93 10.79 -5.01
N TYR A 30 -6.96 10.43 -4.17
CA TYR A 30 -5.68 11.14 -4.09
C TYR A 30 -4.84 10.99 -5.36
N TYR A 31 -4.87 9.81 -5.98
CA TYR A 31 -4.18 9.56 -7.25
C TYR A 31 -4.64 10.54 -8.33
N GLN A 32 -5.96 10.70 -8.49
CA GLN A 32 -6.56 11.62 -9.46
C GLN A 32 -6.34 13.08 -9.07
N LYS A 33 -6.60 13.43 -7.80
CA LYS A 33 -6.46 14.80 -7.28
C LYS A 33 -5.04 15.36 -7.48
N TYR A 34 -4.02 14.53 -7.35
CA TYR A 34 -2.61 14.94 -7.46
C TYR A 34 -1.92 14.41 -8.73
N ASP A 35 -2.67 14.08 -9.79
CA ASP A 35 -2.11 13.55 -11.03
C ASP A 35 -1.14 14.51 -11.73
N ALA A 36 -1.48 15.81 -11.76
CA ALA A 36 -0.63 16.85 -12.37
C ALA A 36 0.78 16.91 -11.77
N GLN A 37 0.93 16.52 -10.50
CA GLN A 37 2.19 16.54 -9.75
C GLN A 37 2.82 15.15 -9.66
N LYS A 38 2.16 14.12 -10.21
CA LYS A 38 2.48 12.71 -10.00
C LYS A 38 2.67 12.39 -8.51
N GLY A 39 1.69 12.84 -7.71
CA GLY A 39 1.68 12.63 -6.25
C GLY A 39 1.76 11.16 -5.90
N THR A 40 2.55 10.86 -4.87
CA THR A 40 2.82 9.52 -4.37
C THR A 40 2.24 9.27 -2.99
N GLN A 41 1.99 8.00 -2.68
CA GLN A 41 1.27 7.59 -1.48
C GLN A 41 1.95 6.38 -0.85
N PHE A 42 2.07 6.39 0.48
CA PHE A 42 2.50 5.22 1.23
C PHE A 42 1.29 4.54 1.87
N VAL A 43 1.27 3.21 1.82
CA VAL A 43 0.24 2.39 2.44
C VAL A 43 0.90 1.43 3.43
N PHE A 44 0.67 1.70 4.70
CA PHE A 44 1.20 0.93 5.82
C PHE A 44 0.17 -0.07 6.32
N SER A 45 0.62 -1.31 6.49
CA SER A 45 -0.18 -2.33 7.15
C SER A 45 0.70 -3.45 7.70
N ASP A 46 0.51 -3.82 8.97
CA ASP A 46 1.30 -4.85 9.64
C ASP A 46 0.57 -6.21 9.65
N LEU A 47 -0.75 -6.21 9.44
CA LEU A 47 -1.60 -7.40 9.27
C LEU A 47 -1.81 -7.76 7.79
N GLY A 48 -1.78 -9.05 7.45
CA GLY A 48 -2.03 -9.50 6.07
C GLY A 48 -0.99 -8.97 5.08
N THR A 49 0.27 -8.84 5.52
CA THR A 49 1.40 -8.41 4.71
C THR A 49 1.62 -9.34 3.52
N TYR A 50 2.16 -8.80 2.43
CA TYR A 50 2.46 -9.58 1.23
C TYR A 50 3.42 -10.74 1.53
N GLN A 51 2.96 -11.97 1.29
CA GLN A 51 3.76 -13.19 1.30
C GLN A 51 3.93 -13.69 -0.15
N PRO A 52 5.13 -14.14 -0.56
CA PRO A 52 5.31 -14.75 -1.88
C PRO A 52 4.47 -16.05 -2.01
N GLY A 53 3.49 -16.06 -2.92
CA GLY A 53 2.60 -17.21 -3.21
C GLY A 53 1.20 -16.77 -3.67
N ASP A 54 0.36 -17.72 -4.10
CA ASP A 54 -1.03 -17.47 -4.59
C ASP A 54 -2.06 -17.25 -3.47
N GLY A 55 -1.62 -16.86 -2.28
CA GLY A 55 -2.50 -16.60 -1.13
C GLY A 55 -3.16 -15.23 -1.22
N TRP A 56 -4.49 -15.19 -1.03
CA TRP A 56 -5.23 -13.94 -0.86
C TRP A 56 -4.66 -13.14 0.32
N ASN A 57 -4.40 -11.85 0.10
CA ASN A 57 -3.96 -10.92 1.16
C ASN A 57 -4.49 -9.51 0.89
N VAL A 58 -4.51 -8.67 1.92
CA VAL A 58 -5.12 -7.33 1.84
C VAL A 58 -4.36 -6.42 0.86
N TYR A 59 -3.04 -6.60 0.73
CA TYR A 59 -2.22 -5.80 -0.18
C TYR A 59 -2.57 -6.08 -1.65
N SER A 60 -2.64 -7.37 -2.02
CA SER A 60 -3.00 -7.81 -3.36
C SER A 60 -4.45 -7.46 -3.68
N GLU A 61 -5.35 -7.54 -2.70
CA GLU A 61 -6.74 -7.14 -2.88
C GLU A 61 -6.90 -5.64 -3.16
N ILE A 62 -6.21 -4.77 -2.40
CA ILE A 62 -6.25 -3.33 -2.68
C ILE A 62 -5.63 -3.04 -4.03
N LYS A 63 -4.50 -3.67 -4.38
CA LYS A 63 -3.87 -3.51 -5.69
C LYS A 63 -4.82 -3.96 -6.82
N ARG A 64 -5.54 -5.06 -6.64
CA ARG A 64 -6.57 -5.54 -7.58
C ARG A 64 -7.64 -4.47 -7.78
N LYS A 65 -8.26 -3.98 -6.71
CA LYS A 65 -9.28 -2.91 -6.76
C LYS A 65 -8.75 -1.64 -7.44
N LEU A 66 -7.54 -1.19 -7.08
CA LEU A 66 -6.91 -0.02 -7.70
C LEU A 66 -6.74 -0.19 -9.21
N THR A 67 -6.42 -1.40 -9.67
CA THR A 67 -6.22 -1.71 -11.08
C THR A 67 -7.56 -1.90 -11.82
N GLU A 68 -8.41 -2.78 -11.30
CA GLU A 68 -9.62 -3.25 -11.97
C GLU A 68 -10.76 -2.23 -11.86
N ASP A 69 -10.97 -1.64 -10.68
CA ASP A 69 -12.11 -0.75 -10.42
C ASP A 69 -11.76 0.72 -10.70
N TYR A 70 -10.51 1.13 -10.45
CA TYR A 70 -10.07 2.53 -10.55
C TYR A 70 -9.11 2.81 -11.71
N GLY A 71 -8.69 1.78 -12.47
CA GLY A 71 -7.88 1.94 -13.68
C GLY A 71 -6.44 2.43 -13.44
N ILE A 72 -5.91 2.31 -12.22
CA ILE A 72 -4.52 2.67 -11.93
C ILE A 72 -3.59 1.61 -12.53
N PRO A 73 -2.56 1.99 -13.31
CA PRO A 73 -1.66 1.01 -13.90
C PRO A 73 -0.98 0.12 -12.84
N PRO A 74 -0.96 -1.22 -13.00
CA PRO A 74 -0.33 -2.14 -12.04
C PRO A 74 1.15 -1.85 -11.77
N SER A 75 1.84 -1.26 -12.74
CA SER A 75 3.24 -0.86 -12.66
C SER A 75 3.49 0.27 -11.66
N GLU A 76 2.47 1.10 -11.41
CA GLU A 76 2.56 2.23 -10.48
C GLU A 76 2.29 1.83 -9.03
N VAL A 77 1.89 0.57 -8.80
CA VAL A 77 1.57 0.01 -7.49
C VAL A 77 2.57 -1.08 -7.11
N ARG A 78 3.43 -0.81 -6.12
CA ARG A 78 4.52 -1.71 -5.72
C ARG A 78 4.44 -2.11 -4.24
N PHE A 79 5.04 -3.25 -3.93
CA PHE A 79 5.20 -3.77 -2.57
C PHE A 79 6.68 -3.73 -2.18
N ILE A 80 7.03 -3.09 -1.06
CA ILE A 80 8.43 -3.01 -0.62
C ILE A 80 8.99 -4.40 -0.27
N GLN A 81 8.12 -5.35 0.10
CA GLN A 81 8.46 -6.74 0.42
C GLN A 81 9.07 -7.52 -0.76
N GLU A 82 8.79 -7.10 -2.00
CA GLU A 82 9.38 -7.67 -3.23
C GLU A 82 10.87 -7.31 -3.36
N CYS A 83 11.32 -6.22 -2.73
CA CYS A 83 12.68 -5.72 -2.83
C CYS A 83 13.60 -6.47 -1.87
N LYS A 84 14.17 -7.60 -2.32
CA LYS A 84 15.10 -8.41 -1.52
C LYS A 84 16.54 -7.89 -1.46
N THR A 85 16.90 -6.95 -2.33
CA THR A 85 18.25 -6.37 -2.40
C THR A 85 18.21 -4.87 -2.19
N ASP A 86 19.29 -4.29 -1.66
CA ASP A 86 19.40 -2.84 -1.48
C ASP A 86 19.29 -2.09 -2.81
N LYS A 87 19.82 -2.68 -3.89
CA LYS A 87 19.68 -2.16 -5.25
C LYS A 87 18.21 -2.07 -5.68
N ALA A 88 17.42 -3.13 -5.45
CA ALA A 88 15.99 -3.13 -5.77
C ALA A 88 15.22 -2.13 -4.91
N ARG A 89 15.54 -2.05 -3.61
CA ARG A 89 14.93 -1.10 -2.68
C ARG A 89 15.21 0.35 -3.12
N LYS A 90 16.46 0.67 -3.45
CA LYS A 90 16.86 1.97 -3.98
C LYS A 90 16.13 2.31 -5.28
N ALA A 91 16.01 1.35 -6.20
CA ALA A 91 15.30 1.57 -7.46
C ALA A 91 13.81 1.92 -7.24
N VAL A 92 13.13 1.28 -6.28
CA VAL A 92 11.74 1.62 -5.94
C VAL A 92 11.63 2.99 -5.26
N ILE A 93 12.59 3.34 -4.40
CA ILE A 93 12.67 4.67 -3.77
C ILE A 93 12.85 5.77 -4.84
N ASP A 94 13.77 5.55 -5.78
CA ASP A 94 14.02 6.49 -6.88
C ASP A 94 12.79 6.59 -7.79
N ALA A 95 12.11 5.48 -8.07
CA ALA A 95 10.87 5.44 -8.84
C ALA A 95 9.72 6.20 -8.14
N MET A 96 9.61 6.11 -6.82
CA MET A 96 8.68 6.94 -6.05
C MET A 96 9.02 8.43 -6.16
N ASN A 97 10.28 8.81 -5.96
CA ASN A 97 10.70 10.20 -6.09
C ASN A 97 10.50 10.76 -7.52
N ALA A 98 10.58 9.90 -8.54
CA ALA A 98 10.30 10.23 -9.93
C ALA A 98 8.79 10.32 -10.23
N GLY A 99 7.94 9.67 -9.43
CA GLY A 99 6.49 9.57 -9.65
C GLY A 99 6.10 8.47 -10.65
N THR A 100 7.01 7.55 -10.98
CA THR A 100 6.72 6.37 -11.82
C THR A 100 6.15 5.21 -11.00
N VAL A 101 6.42 5.18 -9.69
CA VAL A 101 5.67 4.40 -8.70
C VAL A 101 4.90 5.40 -7.85
N ARG A 102 3.56 5.30 -7.84
CA ARG A 102 2.68 6.26 -7.18
C ARG A 102 2.04 5.73 -5.91
N VAL A 103 1.98 4.42 -5.75
CA VAL A 103 1.50 3.78 -4.51
C VAL A 103 2.53 2.74 -4.08
N LEU A 104 3.07 2.90 -2.88
CA LEU A 104 4.01 1.95 -2.30
C LEU A 104 3.47 1.42 -0.98
N PHE A 105 3.33 0.11 -0.95
CA PHE A 105 2.85 -0.64 0.20
C PHE A 105 4.00 -1.23 1.00
N GLY A 106 3.85 -1.33 2.31
CA GLY A 106 4.80 -2.02 3.17
C GLY A 106 4.41 -2.02 4.64
N SER A 107 5.07 -2.86 5.42
CA SER A 107 4.91 -2.86 6.87
C SER A 107 5.59 -1.63 7.49
N THR A 108 5.16 -1.28 8.70
CA THR A 108 5.78 -0.21 9.50
C THR A 108 7.28 -0.46 9.67
N SER A 109 7.68 -1.72 9.88
CA SER A 109 9.09 -2.11 10.01
C SER A 109 9.93 -1.99 8.73
N MET A 110 9.32 -2.14 7.54
CA MET A 110 10.06 -2.18 6.27
C MET A 110 10.10 -0.83 5.55
N LEU A 111 9.09 0.02 5.76
CA LEU A 111 8.98 1.35 5.17
C LEU A 111 9.22 2.49 6.18
N GLY A 112 9.10 2.24 7.48
CA GLY A 112 9.06 3.28 8.51
C GLY A 112 10.40 3.91 8.90
N THR A 113 11.55 3.29 8.60
CA THR A 113 12.87 3.83 8.95
C THR A 113 13.80 3.93 7.75
N GLY A 114 14.41 5.10 7.55
CA GLY A 114 15.51 5.30 6.60
C GLY A 114 15.14 5.38 5.11
N VAL A 115 13.87 5.54 4.75
CA VAL A 115 13.42 5.60 3.35
C VAL A 115 13.28 7.05 2.88
N ASN A 116 14.14 7.51 1.96
CA ASN A 116 14.07 8.85 1.36
C ASN A 116 13.21 8.85 0.07
N ALA A 117 11.93 8.50 0.17
CA ALA A 117 10.99 8.38 -0.95
C ALA A 117 9.83 9.42 -0.93
N GLN A 118 9.96 10.45 -0.10
CA GLN A 118 8.89 11.38 0.25
C GLN A 118 8.76 12.60 -0.69
N LYS A 119 9.61 12.75 -1.71
CA LYS A 119 9.69 13.98 -2.52
C LYS A 119 8.34 14.41 -3.14
N ARG A 120 7.49 13.45 -3.48
CA ARG A 120 6.16 13.66 -4.06
C ARG A 120 5.03 13.13 -3.17
N CYS A 121 5.33 12.82 -1.90
CA CYS A 121 4.36 12.21 -0.99
C CYS A 121 3.22 13.19 -0.68
N VAL A 122 1.99 12.77 -0.97
CA VAL A 122 0.77 13.55 -0.73
C VAL A 122 -0.14 12.90 0.32
N ALA A 123 0.06 11.62 0.63
CA ALA A 123 -0.72 10.88 1.62
C ALA A 123 0.05 9.70 2.20
N ILE A 124 -0.27 9.39 3.47
CA ILE A 124 0.15 8.19 4.16
C ILE A 124 -1.10 7.52 4.74
N HIS A 125 -1.34 6.28 4.34
CA HIS A 125 -2.49 5.48 4.75
C HIS A 125 -2.03 4.41 5.73
N HIS A 126 -2.68 4.30 6.90
CA HIS A 126 -2.46 3.20 7.84
C HIS A 126 -3.72 2.34 7.86
N LEU A 127 -3.65 1.11 7.34
CA LEU A 127 -4.80 0.21 7.26
C LEU A 127 -5.14 -0.41 8.62
N ASP A 128 -4.12 -0.85 9.32
CA ASP A 128 -4.14 -1.29 10.70
C ASP A 128 -3.12 -0.47 11.47
N THR A 129 -3.57 0.05 12.61
CA THR A 129 -2.70 0.73 13.55
C THR A 129 -2.48 -0.25 14.69
N PRO A 130 -1.30 -0.88 14.81
CA PRO A 130 -1.01 -1.64 16.01
C PRO A 130 -1.07 -0.67 17.19
N TRP A 131 -1.79 -1.04 18.24
CA TRP A 131 -1.69 -0.29 19.49
C TRP A 131 -0.34 -0.61 20.11
N VAL A 132 0.60 0.33 20.00
CA VAL A 132 1.88 0.29 20.69
C VAL A 132 1.91 1.40 21.74
N ARG A 133 2.14 1.06 23.00
CA ARG A 133 2.59 2.07 23.99
C ARG A 133 3.93 2.58 23.46
N HIS A 134 4.02 3.89 23.25
CA HIS A 134 5.20 4.61 22.77
C HIS A 134 6.50 4.03 23.35
N GLU A 135 7.34 3.44 22.50
CA GLU A 135 8.79 3.40 22.72
C GLU A 135 9.42 4.23 21.60
N VAL A 136 9.40 5.54 21.84
CA VAL A 136 10.37 6.48 21.31
C VAL A 136 11.65 6.31 22.13
N ALA A 137 12.74 5.97 21.46
CA ALA A 137 14.11 6.25 21.88
C ALA A 137 14.91 6.62 20.62
#